data_AF-A0A954XWL7-F1
#
_entry.id   AF-A0A954XWL7-F1
#
_cell.length_a   1.000
_cell.length_b   1.000
_cell.length_c   1.000
_cell.angle_alpha   90.00
_cell.angle_beta   90.00
_cell.angle_gamma   90.00
#
_symmetry.space_group_name_H-M   'P 1'
#
loop_
_entity.id
_entity.type
_entity.pdbx_description
1 polymer ?
#
loop_
_entity_poly.entity_id
_entity_poly.type
_entity_poly.pdbx_seq_one_letter_code
_entity_poly.pdbx_strand_id
1 'polypeptide(L)'
;MKSAIAPAAIALGLLLLIASLLWNFMFPATKSWTEEKSVRLTELGNQATQTNLKLLKAKERPSMHSGESAAELQDQFDKISAEYKALYDEFHNASESPKTISTALKWTGIGLTLLGGIAVLATRDA
;
A
#
# COMPACT_ATOMS: atom_id res chain seq x y z
N MET A 1 1.45 21.95 39.48
CA MET A 1 1.84 20.82 38.60
C MET A 1 0.75 20.32 37.65
N LYS A 2 -0.56 20.49 37.93
CA LYS A 2 -1.66 20.04 37.03
C LYS A 2 -1.80 20.83 35.72
N SER A 3 -1.22 22.04 35.66
CA SER A 3 -1.35 22.96 34.51
C SER A 3 -0.39 22.66 33.33
N ALA A 4 0.58 21.77 33.48
CA ALA A 4 1.57 21.50 32.42
C ALA A 4 1.09 20.45 31.39
N ILE A 5 0.07 19.66 31.73
CA ILE A 5 -0.41 18.54 30.90
C ILE A 5 -1.06 19.04 29.61
N ALA A 6 -1.85 20.10 29.71
CA ALA A 6 -2.57 20.67 28.57
C ALA A 6 -1.64 21.33 27.52
N PRO A 7 -0.68 22.20 27.88
CA PRO A 7 0.30 22.71 26.91
C PRO A 7 1.24 21.61 26.38
N ALA A 8 1.58 20.61 27.21
CA ALA A 8 2.35 19.45 26.74
C ALA A 8 1.58 18.64 25.67
N ALA A 9 0.26 18.45 25.84
CA ALA A 9 -0.58 17.77 24.86
C ALA A 9 -0.66 18.52 23.51
N ILE A 10 -0.74 19.86 23.55
CA ILE A 10 -0.72 20.71 22.35
C ILE A 10 0.63 20.62 21.64
N ALA A 11 1.73 20.73 22.39
CA ALA A 11 3.09 20.62 21.84
C ALA A 11 3.31 19.25 21.21
N LEU A 12 2.85 18.17 21.85
CA LEU A 12 2.94 16.81 21.34
C LEU A 12 2.06 16.61 20.08
N GLY A 13 0.86 17.19 20.05
CA GLY A 13 -0.01 17.20 18.88
C GLY A 13 0.63 17.90 17.67
N LEU A 14 1.22 19.07 17.87
CA LEU A 14 2.00 19.78 16.83
C LEU A 14 3.19 18.97 16.34
N LEU A 15 3.93 18.34 17.25
CA LEU A 15 5.08 17.51 16.91
C LEU A 15 4.67 16.30 16.07
N LEU A 16 3.54 15.67 16.38
CA LEU A 16 2.96 14.57 15.58
C LEU A 16 2.52 15.03 14.18
N LEU A 17 1.98 16.24 14.04
CA LEU A 17 1.64 16.81 12.73
C LEU A 17 2.88 17.06 11.87
N ILE A 18 3.94 17.62 12.48
CA ILE A 18 5.23 17.81 11.80
C ILE A 18 5.84 16.45 11.43
N ALA A 19 5.81 15.48 12.34
CA ALA A 19 6.27 14.12 12.07
C ALA A 19 5.49 13.47 10.92
N SER A 20 4.18 13.69 10.80
CA SER A 20 3.37 13.19 9.69
C SER A 20 3.77 13.79 8.34
N LEU A 21 4.08 15.09 8.30
CA LEU A 21 4.57 15.77 7.10
C LEU A 21 5.96 15.23 6.70
N LEU A 22 6.85 15.09 7.68
CA LEU A 22 8.20 14.56 7.47
C LEU A 22 8.21 13.07 7.13
N TRP A 23 7.20 12.30 7.55
CA TRP A 23 7.11 10.87 7.26
C TRP A 23 7.08 10.57 5.76
N ASN A 24 6.26 11.33 5.01
CA ASN A 24 6.18 11.19 3.55
C ASN A 24 7.48 11.60 2.85
N PHE A 25 8.25 12.50 3.46
CA PHE A 25 9.55 12.93 2.93
C PHE A 25 10.66 11.90 3.23
N MET A 26 10.70 11.32 4.44
CA MET A 26 11.73 10.35 4.83
C MET A 26 11.50 8.95 4.25
N PHE A 27 10.24 8.56 4.00
CA PHE A 27 9.89 7.25 3.47
C PHE A 27 9.07 7.36 2.18
N PRO A 28 9.70 7.79 1.07
CA PRO A 28 9.00 7.84 -0.21
C PRO A 28 8.70 6.41 -0.70
N ALA A 29 7.50 6.21 -1.25
CA ALA A 29 7.06 4.92 -1.81
C ALA A 29 8.02 4.40 -2.91
N THR A 30 8.74 5.30 -3.57
CA THR A 30 9.73 5.00 -4.61
C THR A 30 10.96 4.24 -4.10
N LYS A 31 11.19 4.16 -2.78
CA LYS A 31 12.34 3.44 -2.20
C LYS A 31 12.18 1.92 -2.24
N SER A 32 10.93 1.43 -2.25
CA SER A 32 10.62 -0.01 -2.27
C SER A 32 10.13 -0.50 -3.64
N TRP A 33 9.52 0.40 -4.43
CA TRP A 33 9.01 0.13 -5.76
C TRP A 33 9.93 0.75 -6.83
N THR A 34 10.73 -0.08 -7.48
CA THR A 34 11.66 0.33 -8.56
C THR A 34 11.01 0.26 -9.93
N GLU A 35 11.58 0.96 -10.91
CA GLU A 35 11.16 0.91 -12.31
C GLU A 35 11.20 -0.54 -12.85
N GLU A 36 12.24 -1.29 -12.54
CA GLU A 36 12.38 -2.71 -12.90
C GLU A 36 11.20 -3.57 -12.42
N LYS A 37 10.72 -3.36 -11.19
CA LYS A 37 9.54 -4.08 -10.66
C LYS A 37 8.26 -3.70 -11.39
N SER A 38 8.11 -2.43 -11.77
CA SER A 38 6.95 -1.97 -12.54
C SER A 38 6.89 -2.57 -13.95
N VAL A 39 8.06 -2.67 -14.61
CA VAL A 39 8.20 -3.34 -15.91
C VAL A 39 7.88 -4.83 -15.75
N ARG A 40 8.45 -5.49 -14.74
CA ARG A 40 8.20 -6.92 -14.47
C ARG A 40 6.73 -7.22 -14.15
N LEU A 41 6.04 -6.34 -13.41
CA LEU A 41 4.60 -6.49 -13.13
C LEU A 41 3.79 -6.45 -14.43
N THR A 42 4.12 -5.51 -15.32
CA THR A 42 3.45 -5.35 -16.62
C THR A 42 3.72 -6.55 -17.52
N GLU A 43 4.96 -7.04 -17.54
CA GLU A 43 5.36 -8.21 -18.31
C GLU A 43 4.64 -9.48 -17.84
N LEU A 44 4.62 -9.74 -16.52
CA LEU A 44 3.88 -10.88 -15.94
C LEU A 44 2.38 -10.80 -16.25
N GLY A 45 1.77 -9.61 -16.20
CA GLY A 45 0.37 -9.42 -16.57
C GLY A 45 0.10 -9.73 -18.05
N ASN A 46 1.00 -9.30 -18.94
CA ASN A 46 0.93 -9.62 -20.36
C ASN A 46 1.11 -11.11 -20.61
N GLN A 47 2.08 -11.75 -19.96
CA GLN A 47 2.31 -13.20 -20.06
C GLN A 47 1.11 -14.00 -19.54
N ALA A 48 0.54 -13.64 -18.37
CA ALA A 48 -0.65 -14.27 -17.83
C ALA A 48 -1.83 -14.18 -18.81
N THR A 49 -2.04 -13.01 -19.42
CA THR A 49 -3.10 -12.79 -20.41
C THR A 49 -2.88 -13.65 -21.65
N GLN A 50 -1.66 -13.69 -22.19
CA GLN A 50 -1.33 -14.51 -23.35
C GLN A 50 -1.51 -16.00 -23.08
N THR A 51 -1.05 -16.49 -21.93
CA THR A 51 -1.20 -17.89 -21.52
C THR A 51 -2.67 -18.26 -21.31
N ASN A 52 -3.46 -17.38 -20.69
CA ASN A 52 -4.90 -17.58 -20.54
C ASN A 52 -5.61 -17.65 -21.90
N LEU A 53 -5.25 -16.79 -22.86
CA LEU A 53 -5.80 -16.84 -24.22
C LEU A 53 -5.42 -18.14 -24.94
N LYS A 54 -4.18 -18.62 -24.79
CA LYS A 54 -3.75 -19.92 -25.32
C LYS A 54 -4.54 -21.08 -24.70
N LEU A 55 -4.76 -21.02 -23.39
CA LEU A 55 -5.51 -22.01 -22.64
C LEU A 55 -6.98 -22.07 -23.06
N LEU A 56 -7.63 -20.91 -23.25
CA LEU A 56 -9.00 -20.84 -23.77
C LEU A 56 -9.10 -21.46 -25.16
N LYS A 57 -8.16 -21.15 -26.05
CA LYS A 57 -8.10 -21.75 -27.40
C LYS A 57 -7.87 -23.26 -27.35
N ALA A 58 -7.02 -23.74 -26.44
CA ALA A 58 -6.77 -25.17 -26.25
C ALA A 58 -8.00 -25.91 -25.70
N LYS A 59 -8.79 -25.28 -24.81
CA LYS A 59 -10.06 -25.81 -24.31
C LYS A 59 -11.16 -25.86 -25.38
N GLU A 60 -11.22 -24.84 -26.24
CA GLU A 60 -12.21 -24.77 -27.34
C GLU A 60 -11.89 -25.72 -28.51
N ARG A 61 -10.61 -26.06 -28.73
CA ARG A 61 -10.16 -26.93 -29.82
C ARG A 61 -9.26 -28.07 -29.32
N PRO A 62 -9.82 -29.10 -28.65
CA PRO A 62 -9.05 -30.21 -28.09
C PRO A 62 -8.34 -31.09 -29.14
N SER A 63 -8.63 -30.93 -30.43
CA SER A 63 -8.04 -31.73 -31.52
C SER A 63 -6.70 -31.21 -32.06
N MET A 64 -6.15 -30.12 -31.52
CA MET A 64 -4.81 -29.63 -31.92
C MET A 64 -3.72 -30.44 -31.22
N HIS A 65 -3.42 -31.62 -31.75
CA HIS A 65 -2.44 -32.59 -31.24
C HIS A 65 -0.96 -32.16 -31.38
N SER A 66 -0.68 -30.88 -31.65
CA SER A 66 0.67 -30.37 -31.91
C SER A 66 1.07 -29.13 -31.09
N GLY A 67 0.30 -28.79 -30.05
CA GLY A 67 0.59 -27.67 -29.13
C GLY A 67 0.80 -28.14 -27.69
N GLU A 68 1.29 -27.24 -26.82
CA GLU A 68 1.33 -27.46 -25.36
C GLU A 68 -0.03 -27.93 -24.86
N SER A 69 -0.03 -28.92 -23.97
CA SER A 69 -1.26 -29.47 -23.42
C SER A 69 -1.99 -28.41 -22.58
N ALA A 70 -3.33 -28.48 -22.54
CA ALA A 70 -4.12 -27.57 -21.71
C ALA A 70 -3.74 -27.63 -20.23
N ALA A 71 -3.21 -28.77 -19.77
CA ALA A 71 -2.70 -28.95 -18.40
C ALA A 71 -1.39 -28.19 -18.17
N GLU A 72 -0.44 -28.25 -19.12
CA GLU A 72 0.81 -27.48 -19.05
C GLU A 72 0.55 -25.97 -19.11
N LEU A 73 -0.38 -25.52 -19.95
CA LEU A 73 -0.78 -24.11 -20.02
C LEU A 73 -1.46 -23.64 -18.74
N GLN A 74 -2.22 -24.51 -18.06
CA GLN A 74 -2.82 -24.20 -16.76
C GLN A 74 -1.75 -24.06 -15.68
N ASP A 75 -0.80 -24.99 -15.61
CA ASP A 75 0.31 -24.93 -14.64
C ASP A 75 1.19 -23.68 -14.86
N GLN A 76 1.46 -23.32 -16.12
CA GLN A 76 2.16 -22.07 -16.45
C GLN A 76 1.35 -20.83 -16.05
N PHE A 77 0.05 -20.83 -16.32
CA PHE A 77 -0.81 -19.72 -15.91
C PHE A 77 -0.84 -19.56 -14.39
N ASP A 78 -0.96 -20.66 -13.64
CA ASP A 78 -1.02 -20.64 -12.18
C ASP A 78 0.29 -20.11 -11.57
N LYS A 79 1.46 -20.50 -12.12
CA LYS A 79 2.76 -19.97 -11.73
C LYS A 79 2.89 -18.46 -11.98
N ILE A 80 2.57 -18.02 -13.21
CA ILE A 80 2.67 -16.60 -13.58
C ILE A 80 1.66 -15.77 -12.77
N SER A 81 0.46 -16.29 -12.53
CA SER A 81 -0.57 -15.62 -11.71
C SER A 81 -0.13 -15.48 -10.26
N ALA A 82 0.51 -16.51 -9.69
CA ALA A 82 1.06 -16.46 -8.33
C ALA A 82 2.17 -15.41 -8.21
N GLU A 83 3.11 -15.37 -9.17
CA GLU A 83 4.17 -14.35 -9.20
C GLU A 83 3.62 -12.94 -9.39
N TYR A 84 2.66 -12.76 -10.32
CA TYR A 84 1.97 -11.50 -10.53
C TYR A 84 1.28 -11.02 -9.26
N LYS A 85 0.55 -11.90 -8.57
CA LYS A 85 -0.16 -11.58 -7.34
C LYS A 85 0.79 -11.16 -6.22
N ALA A 86 1.88 -11.90 -6.02
CA ALA A 86 2.89 -11.54 -5.03
C ALA A 86 3.49 -10.16 -5.29
N LEU A 87 3.82 -9.87 -6.56
CA LEU A 87 4.39 -8.58 -6.97
C LEU A 87 3.36 -7.43 -6.88
N TYR A 88 2.10 -7.72 -7.17
CA TYR A 88 0.98 -6.78 -7.04
C TYR A 88 0.70 -6.43 -5.58
N ASP A 89 0.71 -7.44 -4.69
CA ASP A 89 0.55 -7.23 -3.25
C ASP A 89 1.71 -6.40 -2.69
N GLU A 90 2.95 -6.62 -3.17
CA GLU A 90 4.10 -5.79 -2.82
C GLU A 90 3.93 -4.34 -3.29
N PHE A 91 3.47 -4.11 -4.53
CA PHE A 91 3.15 -2.78 -5.04
C PHE A 91 2.11 -2.05 -4.17
N HIS A 92 1.03 -2.76 -3.85
CA HIS A 92 -0.08 -2.19 -3.11
C HIS A 92 0.37 -1.80 -1.69
N ASN A 93 1.07 -2.69 -1.00
CA ASN A 93 1.64 -2.42 0.32
C ASN A 93 2.68 -1.28 0.30
N ALA A 94 3.54 -1.23 -0.72
CA ALA A 94 4.54 -0.18 -0.90
C ALA A 94 3.90 1.20 -1.13
N SER A 95 2.80 1.25 -1.89
CA SER A 95 2.06 2.48 -2.19
C SER A 95 1.19 2.96 -1.03
N GLU A 96 0.57 2.03 -0.30
CA GLU A 96 -0.39 2.34 0.76
C GLU A 96 0.26 2.58 2.13
N SER A 97 1.34 1.88 2.49
CA SER A 97 1.91 2.00 3.84
C SER A 97 2.34 3.43 4.23
N PRO A 98 2.98 4.24 3.35
CA PRO A 98 3.35 5.60 3.72
C PRO A 98 2.11 6.49 3.92
N LYS A 99 1.07 6.28 3.09
CA LYS A 99 -0.18 7.03 3.15
C LYS A 99 -0.99 6.71 4.40
N THR A 100 -1.12 5.43 4.74
CA THR A 100 -1.90 4.97 5.89
C THR A 100 -1.27 5.42 7.21
N ILE A 101 0.05 5.27 7.35
CA ILE A 101 0.77 5.71 8.56
C ILE A 101 0.74 7.24 8.67
N SER A 102 1.03 7.98 7.58
CA SER A 102 0.93 9.45 7.59
C SER A 102 -0.47 9.91 8.00
N THR A 103 -1.53 9.29 7.46
CA THR A 103 -2.93 9.62 7.77
C THR A 103 -3.27 9.34 9.23
N ALA A 104 -2.87 8.20 9.78
CA ALA A 104 -3.05 7.89 11.19
C ALA A 104 -2.38 8.94 12.09
N LEU A 105 -1.11 9.29 11.82
CA LEU A 105 -0.40 10.32 12.57
C LEU A 105 -1.09 11.70 12.48
N LYS A 106 -1.65 12.08 11.33
CA LYS A 106 -2.40 13.34 11.17
C LYS A 106 -3.61 13.37 12.10
N TRP A 107 -4.46 12.35 12.03
CA TRP A 107 -5.69 12.32 12.82
C TRP A 107 -5.41 12.23 14.32
N THR A 108 -4.40 11.46 14.74
CA THR A 108 -3.96 11.42 16.14
C THR A 108 -3.41 12.79 16.59
N GLY A 109 -2.59 13.45 15.77
CA GLY A 109 -2.07 14.79 16.06
C GLY A 109 -3.15 15.86 16.16
N ILE A 110 -4.12 15.86 15.23
CA ILE A 110 -5.30 16.75 15.27
C ILE A 110 -6.11 16.50 16.54
N GLY A 111 -6.42 15.24 16.86
CA GLY A 111 -7.20 14.89 18.04
C GLY A 111 -6.55 15.36 19.34
N LEU A 112 -5.24 15.13 19.50
CA LEU A 112 -4.50 15.59 20.68
C LEU A 112 -4.42 17.12 20.78
N THR A 113 -4.27 17.81 19.66
CA THR A 113 -4.25 19.28 19.62
C THR A 113 -5.60 19.87 20.02
N LEU A 114 -6.71 19.32 19.50
CA LEU A 114 -8.06 19.76 19.84
C LEU A 114 -8.40 19.48 21.31
N LEU A 115 -8.14 18.27 21.80
CA LEU A 115 -8.38 17.91 23.20
C LEU A 115 -7.52 18.74 24.16
N GLY A 116 -6.25 18.97 23.83
CA GLY A 116 -5.37 19.85 24.60
C GLY A 116 -5.87 21.30 24.62
N GLY A 117 -6.30 21.83 23.48
CA GLY A 117 -6.88 23.18 23.37
C GLY A 117 -8.15 23.35 24.20
N ILE A 118 -9.08 22.40 24.12
CA ILE A 118 -10.31 22.40 24.92
C ILE A 118 -9.97 22.31 26.41
N ALA A 119 -9.02 21.47 26.81
CA ALA A 119 -8.59 21.34 28.20
C ALA A 119 -7.98 22.64 28.74
N VAL A 120 -7.16 23.35 27.95
CA VAL A 120 -6.62 24.67 28.34
C VAL A 120 -7.74 25.67 28.56
N LEU A 121 -8.70 25.76 27.64
CA LEU A 121 -9.84 26.67 27.75
C LEU A 121 -10.70 26.34 28.98
N ALA A 122 -11.05 25.06 29.17
CA ALA A 122 -11.83 24.61 30.32
C ALA A 122 -11.13 24.87 31.66
N THR A 123 -9.80 24.75 31.74
CA THR A 123 -9.04 25.11 32.95
C THR A 123 -8.84 26.62 33.15
N ARG A 124 -9.13 27.43 32.13
CA ARG A 124 -9.04 28.90 32.20
C ARG A 124 -10.38 29.53 32.58
N ASP A 125 -11.48 28.85 32.24
CA ASP A 125 -12.86 29.25 32.57
C ASP A 125 -13.36 28.67 33.92
N ALA A 126 -12.63 27.73 34.52
CA ALA A 126 -12.89 27.15 35.84
C ALA A 126 -12.01 27.78 36.93
#